data_AF-A0A5J9TDQ1-F1
#
_entry.id   AF-A0A5J9TDQ1-F1
#
_cell.length_a   1.000
_cell.length_b   1.000
_cell.length_c   1.000
_cell.angle_alpha   90.00
_cell.angle_beta   90.00
_cell.angle_gamma   90.00
#
_symmetry.space_group_name_H-M   'P 1'
#
loop_
_entity.id
_entity.type
_entity.pdbx_description
1 polymer ?
#
loop_
_entity_poly.entity_id
_entity_poly.type
_entity_poly.pdbx_seq_one_letter_code
_entity_poly.pdbx_strand_id
1 'polypeptide(L)'
;MAKTGVVVPEVGVAAVAPAQAACPCPGTMFPYPPPRSGIAAVRRKCLQVDSLGAAAGLLGGAWGVESMRASSPTHAKAAAALAAGVDDERAAWMVRHPSALGKFEQIVAASEGKRIVMFLDYDGTLSPIVNDPDAAFMSETMRMAVRSVAKHFPTAIVSGRCRDKVFEFVKLAELYYAGSHGMDIKGPAKASSRHAKAKAKGVLFQPASEFLPMIEQVHDRLVEQTRCIPGAKVENNKFCVSVHFRNVDEKMWDELSETVKGVMREYPKLRLTQGRMVFEVRPTIKWDKGKALEFLLESLGFADCNNVLPVYIGDDRTDEDAFKVLRRRGQGVGILVSKHPKETNASYSLQEPAEVSPSSPTTSMSIPRAHSVATGVRVRAPVLSDVLRFCGGGVPLALVAVAWTTGPLWPWQALATSHVRFGTPVSCM
;
A
#
# COMPACT_ATOMS: atom_id res chain seq x y z
N MET A 1 -49.43 -1.39 -64.78
CA MET A 1 -48.72 -0.11 -64.59
C MET A 1 -47.55 -0.35 -63.65
N ALA A 2 -46.33 -0.13 -64.15
CA ALA A 2 -45.09 -0.22 -63.40
C ALA A 2 -44.89 1.02 -62.53
N LYS A 3 -44.18 0.86 -61.40
CA LYS A 3 -43.24 1.82 -60.78
C LYS A 3 -42.55 1.11 -59.59
N THR A 4 -41.40 0.48 -59.85
CA THR A 4 -40.03 0.96 -59.53
C THR A 4 -39.71 1.00 -58.04
N GLY A 5 -39.12 -0.10 -57.56
CA GLY A 5 -38.29 -0.13 -56.36
C GLY A 5 -36.88 0.38 -56.70
N VAL A 6 -36.35 1.25 -55.85
CA VAL A 6 -34.96 1.73 -55.92
C VAL A 6 -34.13 0.88 -54.96
N VAL A 7 -33.21 0.12 -55.55
CA VAL A 7 -32.12 -0.59 -54.88
C VAL A 7 -30.99 0.41 -54.66
N VAL A 8 -30.46 0.49 -53.43
CA VAL A 8 -29.23 1.22 -53.11
C VAL A 8 -28.19 0.18 -52.68
N PRO A 9 -26.97 0.18 -53.22
CA PRO A 9 -26.00 -0.89 -53.00
C PRO A 9 -25.27 -0.74 -51.66
N GLU A 10 -25.07 -1.87 -50.97
CA GLU A 10 -24.08 -2.02 -49.90
C GLU A 10 -22.67 -1.87 -50.47
N VAL A 11 -21.94 -0.87 -49.99
CA VAL A 11 -20.49 -0.77 -50.19
C VAL A 11 -19.83 -1.12 -48.87
N GLY A 12 -19.25 -2.31 -48.81
CA GLY A 12 -18.37 -2.73 -47.73
C GLY A 12 -17.10 -1.88 -47.73
N VAL A 13 -16.90 -1.11 -46.66
CA VAL A 13 -15.65 -0.41 -46.40
C VAL A 13 -14.89 -1.19 -45.34
N ALA A 14 -13.88 -1.93 -45.79
CA ALA A 14 -12.83 -2.47 -44.94
C ALA A 14 -12.04 -1.31 -44.33
N ALA A 15 -12.18 -1.10 -43.02
CA ALA A 15 -11.34 -0.15 -42.28
C ALA A 15 -9.95 -0.78 -42.06
N VAL A 16 -9.01 -0.37 -42.90
CA VAL A 16 -7.57 -0.61 -42.72
C VAL A 16 -7.11 0.22 -41.52
N ALA A 17 -6.62 -0.45 -40.48
CA ALA A 17 -6.01 0.19 -39.33
C ALA A 17 -4.76 0.97 -39.76
N PRO A 18 -4.58 2.25 -39.36
CA PRO A 18 -3.34 2.93 -39.60
C PRO A 18 -2.28 2.34 -38.66
N ALA A 19 -1.18 1.86 -39.24
CA ALA A 19 0.04 1.53 -38.53
C ALA A 19 0.54 2.78 -37.80
N GLN A 20 0.35 2.83 -36.49
CA GLN A 20 1.00 3.83 -35.65
C GLN A 20 2.47 3.46 -35.53
N ALA A 21 3.32 4.33 -36.09
CA ALA A 21 4.75 4.31 -35.86
C ALA A 21 5.02 4.37 -34.36
N ALA A 22 5.68 3.33 -33.85
CA ALA A 22 6.11 3.27 -32.47
C ALA A 22 7.15 4.38 -32.20
N CYS A 23 6.75 5.41 -31.45
CA CYS A 23 7.72 6.22 -30.73
C CYS A 23 8.37 5.35 -29.65
N PRO A 24 9.71 5.34 -29.50
CA PRO A 24 10.36 4.57 -28.45
C PRO A 24 10.04 5.23 -27.10
N CYS A 25 9.20 4.58 -26.30
CA CYS A 25 9.00 4.96 -24.90
C CYS A 25 10.33 4.80 -24.14
N PRO A 26 10.71 5.75 -23.27
CA PRO A 26 11.81 5.53 -22.33
C PRO A 26 11.46 4.32 -21.45
N GLY A 27 12.40 3.39 -21.31
CA GLY A 27 12.19 2.07 -20.73
C GLY A 27 11.54 2.07 -19.35
N THR A 28 10.79 0.99 -19.07
CA THR A 28 10.24 0.66 -17.76
C THR A 28 11.36 0.70 -16.71
N MET A 29 11.37 1.72 -15.84
CA MET A 29 12.41 1.92 -14.82
C MET A 29 12.46 0.79 -13.77
N PHE A 30 11.40 -0.01 -13.66
CA PHE A 30 11.37 -1.16 -12.76
C PHE A 30 11.40 -2.45 -13.59
N PRO A 31 12.46 -3.26 -13.50
CA PRO A 31 12.45 -4.60 -14.06
C PRO A 31 11.51 -5.44 -13.21
N TYR A 32 10.22 -5.45 -13.56
CA TYR A 32 9.30 -6.42 -13.00
C TYR A 32 9.77 -7.81 -13.49
N PRO A 33 9.99 -8.80 -12.60
CA PRO A 33 10.37 -10.12 -13.05
C PRO A 33 9.32 -10.64 -14.05
N PRO A 34 9.73 -11.29 -15.15
CA PRO A 34 8.80 -11.71 -16.19
C PRO A 34 7.71 -12.61 -15.60
N PRO A 35 6.45 -12.54 -16.10
CA PRO A 35 5.46 -13.55 -15.79
C PRO A 35 6.00 -14.92 -16.21
N ARG A 36 5.82 -15.93 -15.36
CA ARG A 36 6.40 -17.28 -15.54
C ARG A 36 6.19 -17.79 -16.97
N SER A 37 7.27 -17.93 -17.73
CA SER A 37 7.34 -18.72 -18.96
C SER A 37 8.54 -19.66 -18.91
N GLY A 38 8.26 -20.96 -18.81
CA GLY A 38 9.12 -22.09 -19.20
C GLY A 38 10.54 -22.16 -18.63
N ILE A 39 10.72 -22.85 -17.48
CA ILE A 39 11.96 -23.60 -17.19
C ILE A 39 11.54 -24.99 -16.70
N ALA A 40 12.20 -26.01 -17.26
CA ALA A 40 11.91 -27.42 -17.12
C ALA A 40 11.73 -27.89 -15.66
N ALA A 41 10.77 -28.78 -15.48
CA ALA A 41 10.33 -29.33 -14.21
C ALA A 41 11.44 -30.10 -13.48
N VAL A 42 11.98 -29.52 -12.41
CA VAL A 42 12.48 -30.30 -11.27
C VAL A 42 11.27 -30.59 -10.39
N ARG A 43 10.79 -31.84 -10.48
CA ARG A 43 9.59 -32.37 -9.82
C ARG A 43 9.76 -32.32 -8.28
N ARG A 44 9.47 -31.17 -7.65
CA ARG A 44 9.15 -31.13 -6.22
C ARG A 44 7.69 -31.58 -6.07
N LYS A 45 7.47 -32.63 -5.29
CA LYS A 45 6.15 -33.13 -4.88
C LYS A 45 5.50 -32.08 -3.97
N CYS A 46 4.97 -31.03 -4.57
CA CYS A 46 3.97 -30.17 -3.95
C CYS A 46 2.64 -30.89 -4.14
N LEU A 47 1.87 -31.06 -3.07
CA LEU A 47 0.49 -31.54 -3.13
C LEU A 47 -0.31 -30.56 -4.01
N GLN A 48 -0.42 -30.89 -5.29
CA GLN A 48 -1.39 -30.28 -6.19
C GLN A 48 -2.76 -30.76 -5.76
N VAL A 49 -3.56 -29.83 -5.22
CA VAL A 49 -5.02 -29.96 -5.29
C VAL A 49 -5.37 -29.64 -6.74
N ASP A 50 -5.39 -30.67 -7.58
CA ASP A 50 -5.79 -30.54 -8.97
C ASP A 50 -7.28 -30.22 -9.08
N SER A 51 -7.56 -29.25 -9.95
CA SER A 51 -8.86 -28.76 -10.34
C SER A 51 -9.66 -29.84 -11.07
N LEU A 52 -10.87 -30.13 -10.58
CA LEU A 52 -11.91 -30.84 -11.32
C LEU A 52 -13.16 -29.93 -11.41
N GLY A 53 -13.43 -29.51 -12.65
CA GLY A 53 -14.77 -29.42 -13.24
C GLY A 53 -15.83 -28.52 -12.60
N ALA A 54 -16.13 -27.42 -13.30
CA ALA A 54 -17.43 -26.75 -13.44
C ALA A 54 -18.59 -27.18 -12.50
N ALA A 55 -19.11 -26.19 -11.77
CA ALA A 55 -20.32 -26.18 -10.92
C ALA A 55 -20.13 -26.49 -9.41
N ALA A 56 -19.37 -25.65 -8.69
CA ALA A 56 -19.46 -25.54 -7.22
C ALA A 56 -18.98 -24.16 -6.69
N GLY A 57 -19.45 -23.07 -7.29
CA GLY A 57 -19.22 -21.73 -6.76
C GLY A 57 -20.23 -21.42 -5.68
N LEU A 58 -19.85 -21.57 -4.40
CA LEU A 58 -20.28 -20.70 -3.28
C LEU A 58 -19.76 -21.11 -1.88
N LEU A 59 -19.19 -22.31 -1.66
CA LEU A 59 -18.70 -22.71 -0.33
C LEU A 59 -17.40 -23.57 -0.30
N GLY A 60 -16.71 -23.76 -1.43
CA GLY A 60 -15.59 -24.71 -1.54
C GLY A 60 -14.22 -24.07 -1.65
N GLY A 61 -13.61 -23.71 -0.51
CA GLY A 61 -12.15 -23.68 -0.37
C GLY A 61 -11.76 -24.62 0.77
N ALA A 62 -10.54 -25.12 0.85
CA ALA A 62 -10.11 -25.94 1.99
C ALA A 62 -9.90 -25.06 3.25
N TRP A 63 -11.00 -24.63 3.89
CA TRP A 63 -11.00 -23.90 5.15
C TRP A 63 -11.00 -24.92 6.29
N GLY A 64 -9.82 -25.30 6.78
CA GLY A 64 -9.66 -26.24 7.91
C GLY A 64 -8.55 -25.81 8.86
N VAL A 65 -8.33 -26.56 9.94
CA VAL A 65 -7.27 -26.27 10.95
C VAL A 65 -5.92 -26.03 10.30
N GLU A 66 -5.59 -26.73 9.22
CA GLU A 66 -4.32 -26.55 8.51
C GLU A 66 -4.15 -25.13 7.94
N SER A 67 -5.22 -24.56 7.36
CA SER A 67 -5.24 -23.17 6.91
C SER A 67 -5.10 -22.22 8.11
N MET A 68 -5.77 -22.52 9.22
CA MET A 68 -5.68 -21.73 10.46
C MET A 68 -4.26 -21.76 11.05
N ARG A 69 -3.62 -22.93 11.07
CA ARG A 69 -2.20 -23.12 11.45
C ARG A 69 -1.29 -22.32 10.54
N ALA A 70 -1.48 -22.37 9.22
CA ALA A 70 -0.67 -21.57 8.29
C ALA A 70 -0.77 -20.06 8.55
N SER A 71 -1.91 -19.58 9.05
CA SER A 71 -2.10 -18.18 9.44
C SER A 71 -1.54 -17.83 10.82
N SER A 72 -1.15 -18.82 11.62
CA SER A 72 -0.57 -18.64 12.96
C SER A 72 0.92 -18.31 12.90
N PRO A 73 1.38 -17.21 13.54
CA PRO A 73 2.80 -16.87 13.59
C PRO A 73 3.68 -17.98 14.18
N THR A 74 3.18 -18.73 15.16
CA THR A 74 3.93 -19.79 15.84
C THR A 74 4.20 -20.96 14.90
N HIS A 75 3.18 -21.39 14.16
CA HIS A 75 3.33 -22.46 13.17
C HIS A 75 4.10 -21.98 11.93
N ALA A 76 3.92 -20.74 11.48
CA ALA A 76 4.72 -20.17 10.39
C ALA A 76 6.22 -20.14 10.74
N LYS A 77 6.57 -19.79 11.99
CA LYS A 77 7.96 -19.86 12.49
C LYS A 77 8.46 -21.30 12.58
N ALA A 78 7.65 -22.22 13.09
CA ALA A 78 8.03 -23.64 13.20
C ALA A 78 8.25 -24.27 11.81
N ALA A 79 7.36 -24.00 10.85
CA ALA A 79 7.50 -24.45 9.46
C ALA A 79 8.75 -23.85 8.80
N ALA A 80 9.02 -22.57 9.02
CA ALA A 80 10.25 -21.93 8.51
C ALA A 80 11.53 -22.48 9.17
N ALA A 81 11.48 -22.88 10.44
CA ALA A 81 12.62 -23.47 11.16
C ALA A 81 12.90 -24.93 10.77
N LEU A 82 11.84 -25.69 10.43
CA LEU A 82 11.95 -27.08 9.95
C LEU A 82 12.48 -27.16 8.51
N ALA A 83 12.32 -26.11 7.71
CA ALA A 83 12.87 -25.99 6.37
C ALA A 83 14.38 -25.66 6.41
N ALA A 84 15.20 -26.47 7.07
CA ALA A 84 16.66 -26.30 7.15
C ALA A 84 17.33 -26.42 5.77
N GLY A 85 17.30 -25.30 5.05
CA GLY A 85 17.90 -24.98 3.75
C GLY A 85 17.69 -23.48 3.42
N VAL A 86 17.48 -22.66 4.48
CA VAL A 86 16.80 -21.34 4.45
C VAL A 86 17.64 -20.24 3.81
N ASP A 87 18.97 -20.34 3.81
CA ASP A 87 19.81 -19.23 3.38
C ASP A 87 19.78 -19.02 1.86
N ASP A 88 19.76 -20.09 1.06
CA ASP A 88 19.73 -19.99 -0.41
C ASP A 88 18.36 -19.50 -0.92
N GLU A 89 17.26 -20.00 -0.37
CA GLU A 89 15.91 -19.55 -0.77
C GLU A 89 15.66 -18.10 -0.32
N ARG A 90 16.14 -17.72 0.87
CA ARG A 90 16.05 -16.33 1.33
C ARG A 90 16.96 -15.41 0.51
N ALA A 91 18.17 -15.81 0.18
CA ALA A 91 19.07 -15.03 -0.69
C ALA A 91 18.46 -14.84 -2.07
N ALA A 92 17.96 -15.91 -2.71
CA ALA A 92 17.26 -15.85 -4.00
C ALA A 92 16.00 -14.98 -3.94
N TRP A 93 15.30 -14.99 -2.81
CA TRP A 93 14.16 -14.11 -2.57
C TRP A 93 14.58 -12.63 -2.44
N MET A 94 15.64 -12.34 -1.68
CA MET A 94 16.18 -10.97 -1.54
C MET A 94 16.76 -10.43 -2.84
N VAL A 95 17.23 -11.27 -3.75
CA VAL A 95 17.61 -10.85 -5.12
C VAL A 95 16.39 -10.38 -5.91
N ARG A 96 15.25 -11.07 -5.77
CA ARG A 96 13.99 -10.71 -6.46
C ARG A 96 13.25 -9.55 -5.82
N HIS A 97 13.34 -9.42 -4.49
CA HIS A 97 12.66 -8.41 -3.68
C HIS A 97 13.66 -7.74 -2.73
N PRO A 98 14.61 -6.95 -3.26
CA PRO A 98 15.68 -6.37 -2.46
C PRO A 98 15.14 -5.40 -1.41
N SER A 99 15.94 -5.16 -0.37
CA SER A 99 15.61 -4.17 0.66
C SER A 99 15.34 -2.80 0.04
N ALA A 100 14.20 -2.20 0.36
CA ALA A 100 13.87 -0.83 -0.07
C ALA A 100 14.89 0.18 0.47
N LEU A 101 15.40 -0.02 1.69
CA LEU A 101 16.48 0.78 2.26
C LEU A 101 17.78 0.61 1.48
N GLY A 102 18.14 -0.63 1.13
CA GLY A 102 19.33 -0.93 0.34
C GLY A 102 19.26 -0.46 -1.12
N LYS A 103 18.05 -0.20 -1.64
CA LYS A 103 17.80 0.33 -3.00
C LYS A 103 17.22 1.74 -2.98
N PHE A 104 17.42 2.46 -1.88
CA PHE A 104 16.77 3.76 -1.67
C PHE A 104 17.10 4.78 -2.76
N GLU A 105 18.37 4.90 -3.14
CA GLU A 105 18.81 5.80 -4.21
C GLU A 105 18.12 5.49 -5.55
N GLN A 106 17.89 4.21 -5.85
CA GLN A 106 17.18 3.80 -7.07
C GLN A 106 15.70 4.20 -7.02
N ILE A 107 15.06 4.07 -5.87
CA ILE A 107 13.67 4.49 -5.65
C ILE A 107 13.55 6.01 -5.80
N VAL A 108 14.51 6.76 -5.22
CA VAL A 108 14.56 8.23 -5.35
C VAL A 108 14.77 8.64 -6.80
N ALA A 109 15.73 8.06 -7.50
CA ALA A 109 15.97 8.32 -8.92
C ALA A 109 14.72 8.03 -9.77
N ALA A 110 14.01 6.93 -9.49
CA ALA A 110 12.78 6.58 -10.19
C ALA A 110 11.61 7.54 -9.90
N SER A 111 11.71 8.34 -8.85
CA SER A 111 10.72 9.36 -8.45
C SER A 111 10.99 10.74 -9.03
N GLU A 112 12.16 10.97 -9.63
CA GLU A 112 12.53 12.26 -10.22
C GLU A 112 11.51 12.72 -11.27
N GLY A 113 11.11 13.98 -11.17
CA GLY A 113 10.10 14.59 -12.04
C GLY A 113 8.66 14.16 -11.78
N LYS A 114 8.42 13.11 -10.97
CA LYS A 114 7.09 12.54 -10.70
C LYS A 114 6.45 13.08 -9.44
N ARG A 115 5.12 13.04 -9.39
CA ARG A 115 4.34 13.29 -8.17
C ARG A 115 4.21 12.00 -7.38
N ILE A 116 4.66 11.97 -6.13
CA ILE A 116 4.49 10.78 -5.28
C ILE A 116 3.12 10.81 -4.57
N VAL A 117 2.49 9.64 -4.47
CA VAL A 117 1.32 9.38 -3.63
C VAL A 117 1.62 8.18 -2.75
N MET A 118 1.46 8.35 -1.43
CA MET A 118 1.81 7.33 -0.45
C MET A 118 0.56 6.56 0.00
N PHE A 119 0.67 5.24 0.04
CA PHE A 119 -0.35 4.33 0.55
C PHE A 119 0.30 3.42 1.60
N LEU A 120 -0.28 3.40 2.80
CA LEU A 120 0.31 2.70 3.93
C LEU A 120 -0.76 1.80 4.53
N ASP A 121 -0.47 0.51 4.58
CA ASP A 121 -1.21 -0.40 5.45
C ASP A 121 -0.91 -0.10 6.93
N TYR A 122 -1.73 -0.60 7.85
CA TYR A 122 -1.61 -0.31 9.28
C TYR A 122 -1.01 -1.47 10.10
N ASP A 123 -1.74 -2.57 10.25
CA ASP A 123 -1.37 -3.68 11.14
C ASP A 123 -0.27 -4.52 10.51
N GLY A 124 0.89 -4.64 11.17
CA GLY A 124 2.05 -5.33 10.58
C GLY A 124 2.91 -4.46 9.68
N THR A 125 2.47 -3.23 9.40
CA THR A 125 3.19 -2.25 8.59
C THR A 125 3.62 -1.03 9.41
N LEU A 126 2.65 -0.25 9.92
CA LEU A 126 2.92 0.93 10.76
C LEU A 126 2.86 0.63 12.26
N SER A 127 2.14 -0.43 12.63
CA SER A 127 2.07 -0.95 13.99
C SER A 127 2.56 -2.40 14.01
N PRO A 128 3.26 -2.86 15.06
CA PRO A 128 3.53 -4.28 15.23
C PRO A 128 2.23 -5.09 15.36
N ILE A 129 2.32 -6.37 15.00
CA ILE A 129 1.22 -7.31 15.18
C ILE A 129 1.19 -7.75 16.64
N VAL A 130 0.08 -7.46 17.32
CA VAL A 130 -0.13 -7.70 18.76
C VAL A 130 -1.30 -8.65 19.00
N ASN A 131 -1.32 -9.33 20.14
CA ASN A 131 -2.36 -10.32 20.47
C ASN A 131 -3.75 -9.72 20.63
N ASP A 132 -3.83 -8.59 21.34
CA ASP A 132 -5.06 -7.82 21.43
C ASP A 132 -5.12 -6.80 20.27
N PRO A 133 -6.06 -6.93 19.32
CA PRO A 133 -6.19 -5.98 18.23
C PRO A 133 -6.50 -4.55 18.71
N ASP A 134 -6.97 -4.34 19.94
CA ASP A 134 -7.20 -2.99 20.49
C ASP A 134 -5.92 -2.32 21.01
N ALA A 135 -4.83 -3.10 21.15
CA ALA A 135 -3.52 -2.63 21.61
C ALA A 135 -2.53 -2.38 20.46
N ALA A 136 -2.98 -2.41 19.21
CA ALA A 136 -2.15 -2.26 18.01
C ALA A 136 -1.79 -0.79 17.76
N PHE A 137 -1.15 -0.12 18.72
CA PHE A 137 -0.78 1.29 18.60
C PHE A 137 0.52 1.47 17.81
N MET A 138 0.53 2.44 16.90
CA MET A 138 1.78 2.95 16.32
C MET A 138 2.56 3.77 17.36
N SER A 139 3.89 3.74 17.27
CA SER A 139 4.76 4.57 18.10
C SER A 139 4.63 6.06 17.73
N GLU A 140 4.97 6.94 18.67
CA GLU A 140 4.97 8.39 18.38
C GLU A 140 5.99 8.75 17.28
N THR A 141 7.14 8.07 17.25
CA THR A 141 8.12 8.21 16.18
C THR A 141 7.52 7.86 14.81
N MET A 142 6.76 6.77 14.71
CA MET A 142 6.08 6.40 13.48
C MET A 142 5.02 7.44 13.09
N ARG A 143 4.21 7.89 14.05
CA ARG A 143 3.20 8.93 13.81
C ARG A 143 3.82 10.21 13.26
N MET A 144 4.93 10.65 13.85
CA MET A 144 5.68 11.83 13.40
C MET A 144 6.30 11.63 12.00
N ALA A 145 6.78 10.43 11.69
CA ALA A 145 7.27 10.09 10.35
C ALA A 145 6.15 10.17 9.30
N VAL A 146 5.01 9.53 9.54
CA VAL A 146 3.82 9.58 8.66
C VAL A 146 3.33 11.02 8.50
N ARG A 147 3.30 11.79 9.59
CA ARG A 147 2.95 13.21 9.55
C ARG A 147 3.90 14.02 8.68
N SER A 148 5.20 13.76 8.79
CA SER A 148 6.21 14.42 7.95
C SER A 148 5.94 14.15 6.47
N VAL A 149 5.69 12.89 6.12
CA VAL A 149 5.38 12.47 4.74
C VAL A 149 4.13 13.16 4.22
N ALA A 150 3.08 13.23 5.02
CA ALA A 150 1.82 13.86 4.65
C ALA A 150 1.94 15.37 4.38
N LYS A 151 2.97 16.05 4.90
CA LYS A 151 3.26 17.46 4.55
C LYS A 151 3.71 17.62 3.10
N HIS A 152 4.33 16.59 2.54
CA HIS A 152 4.96 16.61 1.21
C HIS A 152 4.17 15.82 0.17
N PHE A 153 3.43 14.79 0.57
CA PHE A 153 2.70 13.91 -0.34
C PHE A 153 1.27 13.65 0.12
N PRO A 154 0.31 13.55 -0.83
CA PRO A 154 -0.96 12.88 -0.54
C PRO A 154 -0.66 11.49 0.04
N THR A 155 -1.19 11.24 1.23
CA THR A 155 -0.90 10.02 2.00
C THR A 155 -2.21 9.40 2.45
N ALA A 156 -2.37 8.10 2.21
CA ALA A 156 -3.54 7.33 2.56
C ALA A 156 -3.18 6.17 3.48
N ILE A 157 -3.95 5.99 4.55
CA ILE A 157 -3.95 4.75 5.34
C ILE A 157 -4.97 3.80 4.73
N VAL A 158 -4.56 2.58 4.39
CA VAL A 158 -5.42 1.55 3.78
C VAL A 158 -5.46 0.33 4.71
N SER A 159 -6.55 0.13 5.44
CA SER A 159 -6.62 -0.86 6.51
C SER A 159 -7.84 -1.78 6.38
N GLY A 160 -7.72 -3.00 6.91
CA GLY A 160 -8.85 -3.90 7.13
C GLY A 160 -9.80 -3.43 8.23
N ARG A 161 -9.30 -2.62 9.18
CA ARG A 161 -10.08 -2.07 10.29
C ARG A 161 -11.11 -1.05 9.80
N CYS A 162 -12.17 -0.83 10.58
CA CYS A 162 -13.06 0.30 10.29
C CYS A 162 -12.29 1.62 10.35
N ARG A 163 -12.76 2.58 9.54
CA ARG A 163 -12.12 3.88 9.35
C ARG A 163 -11.92 4.64 10.66
N ASP A 164 -12.94 4.62 11.53
CA ASP A 164 -12.91 5.39 12.78
C ASP A 164 -11.88 4.79 13.77
N LYS A 165 -11.77 3.46 13.83
CA LYS A 165 -10.79 2.78 14.69
C LYS A 165 -9.35 3.02 14.23
N VAL A 166 -9.07 2.88 12.94
CA VAL A 166 -7.70 3.18 12.43
C VAL A 166 -7.38 4.67 12.56
N PHE A 167 -8.38 5.56 12.44
CA PHE A 167 -8.20 6.97 12.74
C PHE A 167 -7.81 7.20 14.21
N GLU A 168 -8.48 6.54 15.17
CA GLU A 168 -8.13 6.65 16.59
C GLU A 168 -6.71 6.17 16.91
N PHE A 169 -6.18 5.23 16.15
CA PHE A 169 -4.78 4.84 16.32
C PHE A 169 -3.79 5.81 15.68
N VAL A 170 -4.10 6.32 14.48
CA VAL A 170 -3.19 7.17 13.69
C VAL A 170 -3.27 8.66 14.06
N LYS A 171 -4.44 9.17 14.41
CA LYS A 171 -4.70 10.55 14.88
C LYS A 171 -4.10 11.66 14.01
N LEU A 172 -4.15 11.51 12.68
CA LEU A 172 -3.66 12.50 11.70
C LEU A 172 -4.79 12.90 10.74
N ALA A 173 -5.41 14.05 10.99
CA ALA A 173 -6.58 14.51 10.23
C ALA A 173 -6.27 14.94 8.78
N GLU A 174 -4.99 15.11 8.44
CA GLU A 174 -4.51 15.47 7.11
C GLU A 174 -4.44 14.28 6.12
N LEU A 175 -4.65 13.05 6.57
CA LEU A 175 -4.56 11.84 5.74
C LEU A 175 -5.89 11.48 5.08
N TYR A 176 -5.79 10.68 4.01
CA TYR A 176 -6.90 9.87 3.54
C TYR A 176 -6.97 8.58 4.36
N TYR A 177 -8.18 8.11 4.63
CA TYR A 177 -8.40 6.86 5.34
C TYR A 177 -9.33 5.96 4.54
N ALA A 178 -8.84 4.78 4.19
CA ALA A 178 -9.58 3.71 3.53
C ALA A 178 -9.71 2.54 4.51
N GLY A 179 -10.80 2.52 5.28
CA GLY A 179 -11.13 1.46 6.21
C GLY A 179 -11.90 0.31 5.55
N SER A 180 -12.08 -0.78 6.30
CA SER A 180 -12.86 -1.95 5.88
C SER A 180 -12.37 -2.53 4.56
N HIS A 181 -11.05 -2.69 4.41
CA HIS A 181 -10.39 -3.12 3.17
C HIS A 181 -10.65 -2.17 1.99
N GLY A 182 -10.84 -0.89 2.30
CA GLY A 182 -11.12 0.17 1.35
C GLY A 182 -12.59 0.35 0.98
N MET A 183 -13.54 -0.29 1.66
CA MET A 183 -14.98 -0.07 1.46
C MET A 183 -15.52 1.15 2.23
N ASP A 184 -14.71 1.78 3.09
CA ASP A 184 -15.06 3.07 3.70
C ASP A 184 -13.91 4.07 3.53
N ILE A 185 -13.96 4.88 2.47
CA ILE A 185 -12.92 5.84 2.14
C ILE A 185 -13.37 7.25 2.52
N LYS A 186 -12.52 7.99 3.23
CA LYS A 186 -12.69 9.40 3.53
C LYS A 186 -11.39 10.17 3.32
N GLY A 187 -11.48 11.32 2.67
CA GLY A 187 -10.39 12.29 2.57
C GLY A 187 -10.37 13.29 3.74
N PRO A 188 -9.30 14.09 3.86
CA PRO A 188 -9.21 15.13 4.86
C PRO A 188 -10.32 16.19 4.67
N ALA A 189 -10.88 16.68 5.77
CA ALA A 189 -12.00 17.65 5.74
C ALA A 189 -11.62 18.99 5.07
N LYS A 190 -10.35 19.37 5.13
CA LYS A 190 -9.79 20.51 4.41
C LYS A 190 -8.82 19.97 3.38
N ALA A 191 -9.08 20.21 2.10
CA ALA A 191 -8.09 19.94 1.06
C ALA A 191 -6.84 20.77 1.37
N SER A 192 -5.69 20.12 1.59
CA SER A 192 -4.43 20.85 1.61
C SER A 192 -4.19 21.34 0.19
N SER A 193 -4.28 22.67 -0.01
CA SER A 193 -4.20 23.33 -1.32
C SER A 193 -2.91 23.05 -2.10
N ARG A 194 -1.93 22.41 -1.46
CA ARG A 194 -0.59 22.15 -2.00
C ARG A 194 -0.53 20.93 -2.92
N HIS A 195 -1.44 19.95 -2.78
CA HIS A 195 -1.26 18.64 -3.44
C HIS A 195 -2.45 18.11 -4.25
N ALA A 196 -3.63 18.70 -4.08
CA ALA A 196 -4.78 18.37 -4.90
C ALA A 196 -4.95 19.41 -6.01
N LYS A 197 -5.27 18.98 -7.23
CA LYS A 197 -5.86 19.90 -8.22
C LYS A 197 -7.15 20.47 -7.60
N ALA A 198 -7.50 21.72 -7.92
CA ALA A 198 -8.53 22.56 -7.29
C ALA A 198 -9.98 22.00 -7.23
N LYS A 199 -10.21 20.71 -7.50
CA LYS A 199 -11.49 20.01 -7.50
C LYS A 199 -11.58 18.83 -6.53
N ALA A 200 -10.65 18.66 -5.57
CA ALA A 200 -10.82 17.66 -4.52
C ALA A 200 -11.96 18.07 -3.56
N LYS A 201 -13.20 17.77 -3.96
CA LYS A 201 -14.36 17.72 -3.07
C LYS A 201 -14.03 16.74 -1.93
N GLY A 202 -14.64 16.94 -0.75
CA GLY A 202 -14.51 16.00 0.36
C GLY A 202 -14.75 14.58 -0.14
N VAL A 203 -13.71 13.76 -0.15
CA VAL A 203 -13.78 12.38 -0.64
C VAL A 203 -14.54 11.58 0.41
N LEU A 204 -15.70 11.04 0.04
CA LEU A 204 -16.42 10.02 0.80
C LEU A 204 -16.88 8.96 -0.19
N PHE A 205 -16.50 7.71 0.03
CA PHE A 205 -16.86 6.63 -0.88
C PHE A 205 -17.10 5.33 -0.11
N GLN A 206 -18.27 4.76 -0.32
CA GLN A 206 -18.78 3.58 0.37
C GLN A 206 -19.53 2.67 -0.62
N PRO A 207 -18.81 1.84 -1.40
CA PRO A 207 -19.40 1.05 -2.47
C PRO A 207 -20.32 -0.07 -1.96
N ALA A 208 -20.28 -0.36 -0.67
CA ALA A 208 -21.01 -1.45 -0.03
C ALA A 208 -22.13 -0.98 0.92
N SER A 209 -22.57 0.28 0.83
CA SER A 209 -23.57 0.85 1.76
C SER A 209 -24.86 0.03 1.88
N GLU A 210 -25.30 -0.61 0.80
CA GLU A 210 -26.50 -1.47 0.81
C GLU A 210 -26.35 -2.71 1.71
N PHE A 211 -25.13 -3.12 2.04
CA PHE A 211 -24.85 -4.29 2.87
C PHE A 211 -24.82 -4.01 4.37
N LEU A 212 -24.86 -2.73 4.79
CA LEU A 212 -24.73 -2.37 6.22
C LEU A 212 -25.72 -3.12 7.12
N PRO A 213 -27.03 -3.23 6.79
CA PRO A 213 -27.97 -3.97 7.63
C PRO A 213 -27.64 -5.47 7.72
N MET A 214 -27.15 -6.06 6.62
CA MET A 214 -26.75 -7.47 6.59
C MET A 214 -25.47 -7.72 7.40
N ILE A 215 -24.52 -6.77 7.38
CA ILE A 215 -23.29 -6.84 8.17
C ILE A 215 -23.59 -6.75 9.68
N GLU A 216 -24.54 -5.90 10.07
CA GLU A 216 -25.00 -5.82 11.45
C GLU A 216 -25.67 -7.14 11.90
N GLN A 217 -26.56 -7.68 11.07
CA GLN A 217 -27.22 -8.98 11.36
C GLN A 217 -26.22 -10.13 11.52
N VAL A 218 -25.26 -10.28 10.60
CA VAL A 218 -24.27 -11.36 10.67
C VAL A 218 -23.32 -11.16 11.85
N HIS A 219 -22.98 -9.91 12.19
CA HIS A 219 -22.20 -9.60 13.39
C HIS A 219 -22.88 -10.14 14.65
N ASP A 220 -24.14 -9.77 14.86
CA ASP A 220 -24.88 -10.16 16.07
C ASP A 220 -25.05 -11.68 16.15
N ARG A 221 -25.29 -12.32 14.99
CA ARG A 221 -25.34 -13.79 14.90
C ARG A 221 -24.01 -14.43 15.27
N LEU A 222 -22.89 -13.92 14.73
CA LEU A 222 -21.56 -14.43 15.04
C LEU A 222 -21.20 -14.23 16.52
N VAL A 223 -21.54 -13.08 17.11
CA VAL A 223 -21.35 -12.81 18.54
C VAL A 223 -22.07 -13.87 19.38
N GLU A 224 -23.34 -14.12 19.11
CA GLU A 224 -24.11 -15.09 19.88
C GLU A 224 -23.60 -16.53 19.69
N GLN A 225 -23.32 -16.92 18.44
CA GLN A 225 -22.91 -18.29 18.12
C GLN A 225 -21.48 -18.62 18.60
N THR A 226 -20.60 -17.63 18.69
CA THR A 226 -19.22 -17.84 19.17
C THR A 226 -19.04 -17.60 20.67
N ARG A 227 -20.10 -17.22 21.40
CA ARG A 227 -20.07 -16.90 22.83
C ARG A 227 -19.48 -18.01 23.71
N CYS A 228 -19.72 -19.26 23.34
CA CYS A 228 -19.26 -20.42 24.11
C CYS A 228 -17.82 -20.85 23.81
N ILE A 229 -17.11 -20.15 22.90
CA ILE A 229 -15.73 -20.49 22.48
C ILE A 229 -14.77 -19.50 23.17
N PRO A 230 -14.09 -19.91 24.26
CA PRO A 230 -13.22 -19.00 25.01
C PRO A 230 -12.09 -18.44 24.12
N GLY A 231 -11.89 -17.12 24.22
CA GLY A 231 -10.86 -16.40 23.46
C GLY A 231 -11.26 -15.97 22.05
N ALA A 232 -12.42 -16.39 21.54
CA ALA A 232 -12.96 -15.88 20.28
C ALA A 232 -13.46 -14.44 20.48
N LYS A 233 -13.12 -13.54 19.56
CA LYS A 233 -13.57 -12.13 19.60
C LYS A 233 -14.15 -11.76 18.25
N VAL A 234 -15.41 -11.32 18.24
CA VAL A 234 -16.08 -10.81 17.04
C VAL A 234 -16.00 -9.28 17.05
N GLU A 235 -15.60 -8.69 15.94
CA GLU A 235 -15.42 -7.25 15.77
C GLU A 235 -16.19 -6.75 14.55
N ASN A 236 -17.01 -5.71 14.75
CA ASN A 236 -17.68 -5.01 13.67
C ASN A 236 -16.74 -3.94 13.06
N ASN A 237 -16.28 -4.19 11.84
CA ASN A 237 -15.46 -3.30 11.03
C ASN A 237 -16.29 -2.52 9.98
N LYS A 238 -17.58 -2.25 10.25
CA LYS A 238 -18.55 -1.52 9.43
C LYS A 238 -18.99 -2.22 8.13
N PHE A 239 -18.06 -2.47 7.21
CA PHE A 239 -18.30 -3.25 5.99
C PHE A 239 -17.64 -4.63 6.05
N CYS A 240 -17.19 -5.04 7.22
CA CYS A 240 -16.52 -6.31 7.46
C CYS A 240 -16.84 -6.75 8.89
N VAL A 241 -17.00 -8.05 9.12
CA VAL A 241 -17.01 -8.63 10.47
C VAL A 241 -15.78 -9.51 10.62
N SER A 242 -15.03 -9.32 11.69
CA SER A 242 -13.80 -10.08 11.95
C SER A 242 -14.01 -11.00 13.15
N VAL A 243 -13.79 -12.30 12.98
CA VAL A 243 -13.78 -13.29 14.06
C VAL A 243 -12.33 -13.67 14.33
N HIS A 244 -11.77 -13.09 15.39
CA HIS A 244 -10.40 -13.33 15.82
C HIS A 244 -10.32 -14.63 16.60
N PHE A 245 -9.37 -15.48 16.24
CA PHE A 245 -9.15 -16.78 16.89
C PHE A 245 -7.75 -16.94 17.47
N ARG A 246 -7.02 -15.83 17.59
CA ARG A 246 -5.63 -15.84 18.10
C ARG A 246 -5.53 -16.34 19.54
N ASN A 247 -6.52 -16.03 20.36
CA ASN A 247 -6.56 -16.39 21.78
C ASN A 247 -7.44 -17.63 22.03
N VAL A 248 -7.90 -18.30 20.98
CA VAL A 248 -8.69 -19.54 21.06
C VAL A 248 -7.72 -20.72 21.12
N ASP A 249 -7.96 -21.65 22.05
CA ASP A 249 -7.22 -22.91 22.12
C ASP A 249 -7.31 -23.65 20.78
N GLU A 250 -6.19 -24.15 20.27
CA GLU A 250 -6.10 -24.84 18.97
C GLU A 250 -7.09 -26.00 18.87
N LYS A 251 -7.41 -26.67 19.98
CA LYS A 251 -8.39 -27.77 20.02
C LYS A 251 -9.81 -27.34 19.63
N MET A 252 -10.13 -26.06 19.79
CA MET A 252 -11.44 -25.47 19.50
C MET A 252 -11.49 -24.80 18.12
N TRP A 253 -10.40 -24.82 17.34
CA TRP A 253 -10.35 -24.15 16.04
C TRP A 253 -11.31 -24.77 15.02
N ASP A 254 -11.44 -26.10 15.02
CA ASP A 254 -12.42 -26.79 14.17
C ASP A 254 -13.85 -26.40 14.53
N GLU A 255 -14.19 -26.40 15.82
CA GLU A 255 -15.51 -25.99 16.30
C GLU A 255 -15.83 -24.55 15.90
N LEU A 256 -14.88 -23.63 16.10
CA LEU A 256 -15.04 -22.23 15.69
C LEU A 256 -15.23 -22.10 14.18
N SER A 257 -14.41 -22.80 13.39
CA SER A 257 -14.49 -22.79 11.93
C SER A 257 -15.86 -23.28 11.45
N GLU A 258 -16.36 -24.39 11.99
CA GLU A 258 -17.67 -24.92 11.64
C GLU A 258 -18.82 -24.03 12.10
N THR A 259 -18.73 -23.41 13.28
CA THR A 259 -19.69 -22.42 13.75
C THR A 259 -19.78 -21.21 12.81
N VAL A 260 -18.63 -20.62 12.45
CA VAL A 260 -18.57 -19.47 11.53
C VAL A 260 -19.11 -19.85 10.14
N LYS A 261 -18.71 -21.00 9.59
CA LYS A 261 -19.25 -21.51 8.33
C LYS A 261 -20.75 -21.73 8.40
N GLY A 262 -21.24 -22.28 9.51
CA GLY A 262 -22.65 -22.53 9.77
C GLY A 262 -23.48 -21.26 9.61
N VAL A 263 -23.07 -20.18 10.29
CA VAL A 263 -23.69 -18.86 10.15
C VAL A 263 -23.63 -18.39 8.69
N MET A 264 -22.47 -18.51 8.04
CA MET A 264 -22.27 -18.00 6.67
C MET A 264 -23.16 -18.66 5.61
N ARG A 265 -23.69 -19.87 5.83
CA ARG A 265 -24.62 -20.52 4.89
C ARG A 265 -25.92 -19.71 4.69
N GLU A 266 -26.32 -18.94 5.69
CA GLU A 266 -27.53 -18.10 5.65
C GLU A 266 -27.29 -16.77 4.88
N TYR A 267 -26.03 -16.43 4.55
CA TYR A 267 -25.65 -15.14 3.98
C TYR A 267 -24.88 -15.29 2.64
N PRO A 268 -25.53 -15.76 1.55
CA PRO A 268 -24.84 -16.03 0.27
C PRO A 268 -24.30 -14.78 -0.44
N LYS A 269 -24.75 -13.58 -0.05
CA LYS A 269 -24.22 -12.31 -0.57
C LYS A 269 -22.95 -11.84 0.15
N LEU A 270 -22.52 -12.56 1.18
CA LEU A 270 -21.27 -12.33 1.89
C LEU A 270 -20.28 -13.44 1.56
N ARG A 271 -18.99 -13.15 1.68
CA ARG A 271 -17.90 -14.11 1.54
C ARG A 271 -17.10 -14.19 2.84
N LEU A 272 -16.69 -15.41 3.17
CA LEU A 272 -15.74 -15.66 4.24
C LEU A 272 -14.31 -15.62 3.66
N THR A 273 -13.45 -14.82 4.26
CA THR A 273 -12.02 -14.72 3.96
C THR A 273 -11.19 -15.06 5.21
N GLN A 274 -9.93 -15.52 5.07
CA GLN A 274 -9.05 -15.82 6.22
C GLN A 274 -7.83 -14.93 6.11
N GLY A 275 -7.62 -14.13 7.16
CA GLY A 275 -6.40 -13.37 7.37
C GLY A 275 -5.51 -14.05 8.42
N ARG A 276 -4.56 -13.28 8.96
CA ARG A 276 -3.63 -13.75 9.98
C ARG A 276 -4.31 -13.96 11.35
N MET A 277 -4.71 -15.20 11.64
CA MET A 277 -5.45 -15.59 12.86
C MET A 277 -6.83 -14.91 13.00
N VAL A 278 -7.49 -14.65 11.87
CA VAL A 278 -8.81 -14.01 11.80
C VAL A 278 -9.62 -14.54 10.63
N PHE A 279 -10.91 -14.77 10.83
CA PHE A 279 -11.88 -14.91 9.75
C PHE A 279 -12.54 -13.56 9.48
N GLU A 280 -12.71 -13.21 8.22
CA GLU A 280 -13.26 -11.93 7.80
C GLU A 280 -14.44 -12.14 6.86
N VAL A 281 -15.61 -11.73 7.32
CA VAL A 281 -16.87 -11.75 6.58
C VAL A 281 -17.04 -10.41 5.87
N ARG A 282 -17.18 -10.44 4.54
CA ARG A 282 -17.22 -9.23 3.71
C ARG A 282 -18.33 -9.33 2.65
N PRO A 283 -18.89 -8.21 2.17
CA PRO A 283 -19.75 -8.20 0.99
C PRO A 283 -19.06 -8.83 -0.23
N THR A 284 -19.82 -9.63 -1.00
CA THR A 284 -19.34 -10.21 -2.26
C THR A 284 -19.44 -9.17 -3.39
N ILE A 285 -18.58 -8.16 -3.31
CA ILE A 285 -18.41 -7.14 -4.34
C ILE A 285 -17.00 -7.20 -4.94
N LYS A 286 -16.86 -6.70 -6.18
CA LYS A 286 -15.56 -6.61 -6.87
C LYS A 286 -14.75 -5.41 -6.35
N TRP A 287 -14.41 -5.47 -5.07
CA TRP A 287 -13.64 -4.44 -4.36
C TRP A 287 -12.56 -5.07 -3.48
N ASP A 288 -11.39 -4.43 -3.48
CA ASP A 288 -10.19 -4.81 -2.74
C ASP A 288 -9.29 -3.57 -2.49
N LYS A 289 -8.16 -3.75 -1.78
CA LYS A 289 -7.20 -2.67 -1.50
C LYS A 289 -6.59 -2.07 -2.77
N GLY A 290 -6.46 -2.85 -3.84
CA GLY A 290 -6.03 -2.37 -5.15
C GLY A 290 -7.06 -1.43 -5.80
N LYS A 291 -8.35 -1.75 -5.70
CA LYS A 291 -9.45 -0.85 -6.13
C LYS A 291 -9.51 0.42 -5.30
N ALA A 292 -9.26 0.34 -4.00
CA ALA A 292 -9.14 1.52 -3.15
C ALA A 292 -7.97 2.43 -3.58
N LEU A 293 -6.82 1.85 -3.92
CA LEU A 293 -5.67 2.58 -4.48
C LEU A 293 -6.04 3.29 -5.79
N GLU A 294 -6.65 2.57 -6.75
CA GLU A 294 -7.09 3.14 -8.03
C GLU A 294 -8.08 4.30 -7.82
N PHE A 295 -9.08 4.11 -6.96
CA PHE A 295 -10.06 5.14 -6.61
C PHE A 295 -9.42 6.40 -5.99
N LEU A 296 -8.45 6.22 -5.10
CA LEU A 296 -7.75 7.34 -4.47
C LEU A 296 -6.87 8.08 -5.47
N LEU A 297 -6.17 7.39 -6.37
CA LEU A 297 -5.44 8.03 -7.46
C LEU A 297 -6.38 8.83 -8.37
N GLU A 298 -7.54 8.26 -8.73
CA GLU A 298 -8.56 8.95 -9.52
C GLU A 298 -9.09 10.20 -8.81
N SER A 299 -9.44 10.07 -7.52
CA SER A 299 -9.95 11.16 -6.69
C SER A 299 -8.94 12.31 -6.53
N LEU A 300 -7.64 11.99 -6.58
CA LEU A 300 -6.55 12.96 -6.56
C LEU A 300 -6.26 13.57 -7.95
N GLY A 301 -6.93 13.11 -9.01
CA GLY A 301 -6.74 13.56 -10.38
C GLY A 301 -5.53 12.95 -11.09
N PHE A 302 -5.14 11.74 -10.67
CA PHE A 302 -3.97 10.99 -11.16
C PHE A 302 -4.33 9.67 -11.88
N ALA A 303 -5.61 9.41 -12.19
CA ALA A 303 -6.05 8.17 -12.85
C ALA A 303 -5.18 7.80 -14.07
N ASP A 304 -5.01 8.77 -14.99
CA ASP A 304 -4.31 8.60 -16.27
C ASP A 304 -2.99 9.40 -16.34
N CYS A 305 -2.44 9.79 -15.19
CA CYS A 305 -1.20 10.56 -15.16
C CYS A 305 0.02 9.63 -15.21
N ASN A 306 0.82 9.72 -16.28
CA ASN A 306 2.10 9.00 -16.38
C ASN A 306 3.22 9.60 -15.50
N ASN A 307 2.99 10.79 -14.94
CA ASN A 307 3.94 11.50 -14.10
C ASN A 307 3.61 11.38 -12.59
N VAL A 308 3.03 10.24 -12.19
CA VAL A 308 2.75 9.90 -10.79
C VAL A 308 3.53 8.64 -10.40
N LEU A 309 4.04 8.58 -9.18
CA LEU A 309 4.66 7.40 -8.59
C LEU A 309 3.89 7.02 -7.32
N PRO A 310 2.91 6.11 -7.41
CA PRO A 310 2.26 5.56 -6.24
C PRO A 310 3.24 4.64 -5.49
N VAL A 311 3.40 4.84 -4.19
CA VAL A 311 4.21 3.96 -3.33
C VAL A 311 3.27 3.32 -2.32
N TYR A 312 3.23 1.98 -2.30
CA TYR A 312 2.41 1.20 -1.37
C TYR A 312 3.30 0.36 -0.46
N ILE A 313 3.08 0.44 0.86
CA ILE A 313 3.77 -0.36 1.86
C ILE A 313 2.73 -1.22 2.61
N GLY A 314 2.93 -2.53 2.66
CA GLY A 314 2.01 -3.46 3.34
C GLY A 314 2.64 -4.81 3.70
N ASP A 315 2.02 -5.59 4.60
CA ASP A 315 2.63 -6.82 5.16
C ASP A 315 1.87 -8.11 4.81
N ASP A 316 0.58 -8.01 4.47
CA ASP A 316 -0.33 -9.15 4.42
C ASP A 316 -0.87 -9.43 3.01
N ARG A 317 -1.52 -10.57 2.86
CA ARG A 317 -2.08 -11.07 1.59
C ARG A 317 -3.03 -10.09 0.92
N THR A 318 -3.72 -9.25 1.68
CA THR A 318 -4.65 -8.25 1.12
C THR A 318 -3.93 -7.11 0.40
N ASP A 319 -2.67 -6.82 0.77
CA ASP A 319 -1.85 -5.79 0.12
C ASP A 319 -1.34 -6.23 -1.26
N GLU A 320 -1.32 -7.54 -1.53
CA GLU A 320 -1.02 -8.08 -2.86
C GLU A 320 -1.94 -7.54 -3.94
N ASP A 321 -3.18 -7.20 -3.60
CA ASP A 321 -4.12 -6.62 -4.58
C ASP A 321 -3.67 -5.22 -5.00
N ALA A 322 -3.10 -4.43 -4.07
CA ALA A 322 -2.47 -3.16 -4.39
C ALA A 322 -1.17 -3.35 -5.18
N PHE A 323 -0.30 -4.29 -4.78
CA PHE A 323 0.94 -4.56 -5.51
C PHE A 323 0.69 -5.02 -6.96
N LYS A 324 -0.33 -5.87 -7.19
CA LYS A 324 -0.75 -6.27 -8.54
C LYS A 324 -1.20 -5.07 -9.37
N VAL A 325 -1.93 -4.13 -8.79
CA VAL A 325 -2.33 -2.89 -9.49
C VAL A 325 -1.09 -2.10 -9.92
N LEU A 326 -0.14 -1.87 -9.01
CA LEU A 326 1.10 -1.13 -9.33
C LEU A 326 1.90 -1.82 -10.44
N ARG A 327 2.04 -3.14 -10.37
CA ARG A 327 2.70 -3.95 -11.39
C ARG A 327 1.99 -3.86 -12.74
N ARG A 328 0.66 -4.01 -12.78
CA ARG A 328 -0.13 -3.90 -14.02
C ARG A 328 -0.05 -2.52 -14.65
N ARG A 329 -0.02 -1.46 -13.84
CA ARG A 329 0.17 -0.08 -14.30
C ARG A 329 1.58 0.15 -14.88
N GLY A 330 2.55 -0.70 -14.54
CA GLY A 330 3.95 -0.51 -14.90
C GLY A 330 4.58 0.73 -14.25
N GLN A 331 3.89 1.34 -13.29
CA GLN A 331 4.23 2.59 -12.63
C GLN A 331 3.87 2.48 -11.16
N GLY A 332 4.85 2.74 -10.29
CA GLY A 332 4.70 2.69 -8.84
C GLY A 332 5.59 1.64 -8.18
N VAL A 333 5.67 1.74 -6.85
CA VAL A 333 6.56 0.95 -6.00
C VAL A 333 5.74 0.22 -4.94
N GLY A 334 5.72 -1.10 -5.02
CA GLY A 334 5.20 -1.94 -3.93
C GLY A 334 6.33 -2.38 -3.01
N ILE A 335 6.14 -2.23 -1.69
CA ILE A 335 7.10 -2.63 -0.65
C ILE A 335 6.41 -3.58 0.32
N LEU A 336 6.87 -4.83 0.37
CA LEU A 336 6.37 -5.82 1.34
C LEU A 336 7.11 -5.70 2.67
N VAL A 337 6.39 -5.62 3.79
CA VAL A 337 6.95 -5.75 5.13
C VAL A 337 6.89 -7.21 5.57
N SER A 338 8.03 -7.90 5.57
CA SER A 338 8.11 -9.29 6.00
C SER A 338 9.54 -9.71 6.35
N LYS A 339 9.69 -10.35 7.51
CA LYS A 339 10.94 -10.98 7.95
C LYS A 339 11.26 -12.27 7.18
N HIS A 340 10.23 -12.90 6.63
CA HIS A 340 10.33 -14.19 5.95
C HIS A 340 9.98 -14.05 4.47
N PRO A 341 10.62 -14.83 3.58
CA PRO A 341 10.23 -14.90 2.17
C PRO A 341 8.75 -15.22 2.01
N LYS A 342 8.07 -14.44 1.16
CA LYS A 342 6.67 -14.67 0.75
C LYS A 342 6.56 -14.52 -0.75
N GLU A 343 5.66 -15.26 -1.38
CA GLU A 343 5.27 -14.95 -2.76
C GLU A 343 4.59 -13.59 -2.78
N THR A 344 5.10 -12.67 -3.60
CA THR A 344 4.64 -11.28 -3.61
C THR A 344 4.83 -10.62 -4.97
N ASN A 345 3.94 -9.68 -5.29
CA ASN A 345 4.06 -8.77 -6.42
C ASN A 345 4.82 -7.49 -6.08
N ALA A 346 5.21 -7.28 -4.82
CA ALA A 346 6.02 -6.14 -4.40
C ALA A 346 7.39 -6.14 -5.10
N SER A 347 7.88 -4.95 -5.43
CA SER A 347 9.19 -4.76 -6.06
C SER A 347 10.32 -4.79 -5.04
N TYR A 348 10.04 -4.38 -3.80
CA TYR A 348 11.01 -4.30 -2.72
C TYR A 348 10.46 -4.90 -1.43
N SER A 349 11.33 -5.07 -0.44
CA SER A 349 10.97 -5.54 0.89
C SER A 349 11.53 -4.67 2.01
N LEU A 350 10.90 -4.74 3.17
CA LEU A 350 11.38 -4.31 4.48
C LEU A 350 11.19 -5.49 5.45
N GLN A 351 12.01 -5.62 6.48
CA GLN A 351 11.96 -6.77 7.37
C GLN A 351 10.81 -6.68 8.40
N GLU A 352 10.55 -5.48 8.91
CA GLU A 352 9.61 -5.27 10.02
C GLU A 352 9.14 -3.81 10.11
N PRO A 353 8.06 -3.51 10.86
CA PRO A 353 7.57 -2.14 11.05
C PRO A 353 8.63 -1.13 11.52
N ALA A 354 9.64 -1.59 12.25
CA ALA A 354 10.73 -0.73 12.69
C ALA A 354 11.53 -0.13 11.53
N GLU A 355 11.68 -0.84 10.40
CA GLU A 355 12.37 -0.34 9.19
C GLU A 355 11.50 0.61 8.36
N VAL A 356 10.19 0.65 8.61
CA VAL A 356 9.31 1.69 8.09
C VAL A 356 9.56 3.02 8.83
N SER A 357 9.98 2.96 10.10
CA SER A 357 10.29 4.12 10.94
C SER A 357 11.78 4.49 10.89
N PRO A 358 12.15 5.78 11.04
CA PRO A 358 13.54 6.25 10.96
C PRO A 358 14.45 5.89 12.15
N SER A 359 14.01 5.09 13.14
CA SER A 359 14.71 4.95 14.43
C SER A 359 15.58 3.70 14.61
N SER A 360 15.98 2.99 13.55
CA SER A 360 16.96 1.91 13.70
C SER A 360 18.38 2.49 13.85
N PRO A 361 19.11 2.29 14.98
CA PRO A 361 20.44 2.86 15.20
C PRO A 361 21.56 2.26 14.34
N THR A 362 21.26 1.31 13.44
CA THR A 362 22.24 0.32 13.00
C THR A 362 22.97 0.66 11.69
N THR A 363 22.86 1.88 11.15
CA THR A 363 23.62 2.21 9.92
C THR A 363 24.21 3.61 9.94
N SER A 364 25.27 3.79 10.74
CA SER A 364 26.26 4.81 10.48
C SER A 364 27.11 4.38 9.27
N MET A 365 26.69 4.73 8.05
CA MET A 365 27.60 4.72 6.91
C MET A 365 28.47 5.98 6.95
N SER A 366 29.73 5.82 7.30
CA SER A 366 30.76 6.86 7.17
C SER A 366 31.11 7.07 5.69
N ILE A 367 30.82 8.25 5.15
CA ILE A 367 31.16 8.64 3.77
C ILE A 367 32.55 9.34 3.75
N PRO A 368 33.49 8.96 2.86
CA PRO A 368 34.80 9.61 2.77
C PRO A 368 34.71 11.02 2.18
N ARG A 369 35.51 11.96 2.73
CA ARG A 369 35.66 13.33 2.22
C ARG A 369 36.29 13.33 0.82
N ALA A 370 35.64 13.95 -0.16
CA ALA A 370 36.24 14.22 -1.47
C ALA A 370 37.16 15.44 -1.41
N HIS A 371 38.40 15.29 -1.90
CA HIS A 371 39.37 16.37 -2.09
C HIS A 371 39.00 17.21 -3.32
N SER A 372 39.11 18.53 -3.18
CA SER A 372 38.87 19.53 -4.21
C SER A 372 40.06 19.62 -5.17
N VAL A 373 39.81 19.48 -6.48
CA VAL A 373 40.69 19.99 -7.53
C VAL A 373 39.90 21.03 -8.32
N ALA A 374 40.48 22.21 -8.44
CA ALA A 374 39.85 23.42 -8.96
C ALA A 374 39.98 23.53 -10.47
N THR A 375 38.86 23.69 -11.18
CA THR A 375 38.75 24.53 -12.38
C THR A 375 37.33 25.13 -12.43
N GLY A 376 37.25 26.44 -12.62
CA GLY A 376 36.11 27.27 -12.28
C GLY A 376 34.95 27.24 -13.27
N VAL A 377 33.75 26.96 -12.74
CA VAL A 377 32.47 27.60 -13.08
C VAL A 377 31.69 27.70 -11.77
N ARG A 378 31.45 28.91 -11.24
CA ARG A 378 30.67 29.10 -10.00
C ARG A 378 29.17 29.14 -10.33
N VAL A 379 28.50 28.00 -10.18
CA VAL A 379 27.08 27.97 -9.83
C VAL A 379 27.03 27.67 -8.33
N ARG A 380 26.53 28.62 -7.52
CA ARG A 380 26.29 28.38 -6.08
C ARG A 380 25.08 27.45 -5.93
N ALA A 381 25.31 26.14 -6.02
CA ALA A 381 24.47 25.17 -5.35
C ALA A 381 24.67 25.33 -3.83
N PRO A 382 23.62 25.23 -2.99
CA PRO A 382 23.84 25.20 -1.55
C PRO A 382 24.72 24.01 -1.21
N VAL A 383 25.81 24.29 -0.50
CA VAL A 383 26.80 23.30 -0.11
C VAL A 383 26.11 22.33 0.84
N LEU A 384 26.26 21.03 0.61
CA LEU A 384 25.72 19.92 1.40
C LEU A 384 25.98 20.04 2.92
N SER A 385 26.93 20.89 3.32
CA SER A 385 27.23 21.23 4.72
C SER A 385 26.12 22.02 5.42
N ASP A 386 25.32 22.80 4.68
CA ASP A 386 24.26 23.64 5.25
C ASP A 386 22.96 22.83 5.46
N VAL A 387 22.78 21.75 4.70
CA VAL A 387 21.71 20.74 4.84
C VAL A 387 21.85 19.93 6.14
N LEU A 388 23.08 19.78 6.65
CA LEU A 388 23.39 19.03 7.87
C LEU A 388 23.32 19.86 9.17
N ARG A 389 23.17 21.19 9.08
CA ARG A 389 23.19 22.07 10.27
C ARG A 389 21.81 22.50 10.77
N PHE A 390 20.77 22.44 9.94
CA PHE A 390 19.45 22.99 10.31
C PHE A 390 18.49 21.98 10.97
N CYS A 391 18.80 20.68 10.89
CA CYS A 391 18.13 19.63 11.64
C CYS A 391 19.20 18.94 12.49
N GLY A 392 19.25 19.23 13.80
CA GLY A 392 20.15 18.53 14.71
C GLY A 392 19.99 17.01 14.55
N GLY A 393 21.05 16.35 14.06
CA GLY A 393 21.25 14.91 14.10
C GLY A 393 20.18 14.04 13.44
N GLY A 394 20.42 13.62 12.19
CA GLY A 394 19.77 12.46 11.57
C GLY A 394 18.58 12.78 10.68
N VAL A 395 18.75 12.66 9.36
CA VAL A 395 17.69 12.88 8.35
C VAL A 395 17.63 11.62 7.43
N PRO A 396 16.43 11.15 7.03
CA PRO A 396 16.00 9.73 7.04
C PRO A 396 15.81 9.03 5.68
N LEU A 397 15.82 7.68 5.66
CA LEU A 397 16.09 6.87 4.45
C LEU A 397 14.93 6.09 3.79
N ALA A 398 13.65 6.23 4.17
CA ALA A 398 12.55 5.56 3.42
C ALA A 398 11.35 6.46 3.15
N LEU A 399 10.85 7.14 4.18
CA LEU A 399 9.64 7.97 4.09
C LEU A 399 9.94 9.46 3.85
N VAL A 400 11.16 9.94 4.14
CA VAL A 400 11.47 11.38 4.10
C VAL A 400 12.29 11.82 2.88
N ALA A 401 13.20 11.02 2.32
CA ALA A 401 14.02 11.52 1.21
C ALA A 401 13.34 11.52 -0.18
N VAL A 402 12.08 11.08 -0.28
CA VAL A 402 11.23 11.37 -1.43
C VAL A 402 10.81 12.86 -1.43
N ALA A 403 10.65 13.48 -0.26
CA ALA A 403 10.04 14.80 -0.04
C ALA A 403 10.81 16.03 -0.53
N TRP A 404 12.07 15.87 -0.96
CA TRP A 404 12.98 17.00 -1.17
C TRP A 404 13.54 17.13 -2.59
N THR A 405 13.22 16.22 -3.53
CA THR A 405 13.77 16.25 -4.90
C THR A 405 12.81 16.78 -5.98
N THR A 406 11.57 17.15 -5.66
CA THR A 406 10.54 17.50 -6.68
C THR A 406 9.74 18.78 -6.41
N GLY A 407 10.41 19.87 -6.00
CA GLY A 407 9.81 21.22 -6.01
C GLY A 407 10.20 22.00 -7.28
N PRO A 408 9.27 22.67 -7.99
CA PRO A 408 9.63 23.53 -9.12
C PRO A 408 10.42 24.75 -8.63
N LEU A 409 11.61 24.95 -9.20
CA LEU A 409 12.31 26.23 -9.19
C LEU A 409 11.48 27.24 -9.99
N TRP A 410 10.89 28.24 -9.33
CA TRP A 410 10.39 29.44 -10.03
C TRP A 410 11.12 30.68 -9.50
N PRO A 411 11.45 31.67 -10.37
CA PRO A 411 12.46 32.68 -10.07
C PRO A 411 11.92 33.78 -9.17
N TRP A 412 12.80 34.28 -8.30
CA TRP A 412 12.58 35.50 -7.53
C TRP A 412 12.49 36.72 -8.45
N GLN A 413 11.32 37.33 -8.54
CA GLN A 413 11.18 38.77 -8.76
C GLN A 413 10.64 39.38 -7.47
N ALA A 414 11.45 40.18 -6.79
CA ALA A 414 10.96 41.17 -5.84
C ALA A 414 11.86 42.41 -5.89
N LEU A 415 11.24 43.47 -6.39
CA LEU A 415 11.62 44.86 -6.22
C LEU A 415 12.09 45.15 -4.79
N ALA A 416 13.28 45.74 -4.66
CA ALA A 416 13.71 46.43 -3.45
C ALA A 416 13.52 47.94 -3.64
N THR A 417 12.31 48.43 -3.35
CA THR A 417 12.10 49.82 -2.93
C THR A 417 12.00 49.82 -1.41
N SER A 418 13.07 50.21 -0.73
CA SER A 418 12.95 50.83 0.60
C SER A 418 14.09 51.82 0.78
N HIS A 419 13.71 53.09 0.84
CA HIS A 419 14.53 54.18 1.29
C HIS A 419 14.96 53.96 2.73
N VAL A 420 16.26 53.97 2.99
CA VAL A 420 16.82 54.24 4.32
C VAL A 420 17.79 55.41 4.16
N ARG A 421 17.42 56.54 4.78
CA ARG A 421 18.21 57.77 4.86
C ARG A 421 19.46 57.52 5.71
N PHE A 422 20.63 57.84 5.19
CA PHE A 422 21.85 57.99 6.00
C PHE A 422 21.93 59.42 6.54
N GLY A 423 21.94 59.54 7.87
CA GLY A 423 22.36 60.74 8.57
C GLY A 423 23.88 60.87 8.54
N THR A 424 24.33 62.10 8.36
CA THR A 424 25.72 62.56 8.43
C THR A 424 26.33 62.37 9.81
N PRO A 425 27.67 62.28 9.90
CA PRO A 425 28.35 62.68 11.11
C PRO A 425 29.46 63.72 10.89
N VAL A 426 29.76 64.37 12.01
CA VAL A 426 30.99 65.06 12.41
C VAL A 426 31.11 66.57 12.11
N SER A 427 31.00 67.33 13.21
CA SER A 427 31.55 68.67 13.41
C SER A 427 32.74 68.52 14.36
N CYS A 428 33.91 69.06 13.98
CA CYS A 428 34.90 69.58 14.92
C CYS A 428 35.97 70.40 14.18
N MET A 429 36.14 71.64 14.66
CA MET A 429 37.06 72.73 14.31
C MET A 429 36.78 73.55 13.05
#